data_AF-A0A371CYW2-F1
#
_entry.id   AF-A0A371CYW2-F1
#
_cell.length_a   1.000
_cell.length_b   1.000
_cell.length_c   1.000
_cell.angle_alpha   90.00
_cell.angle_beta   90.00
_cell.angle_gamma   90.00
#
_symmetry.space_group_name_H-M   'P 1'
#
loop_
_entity.id
_entity.type
_entity.pdbx_description
1 polymer ?
#
loop_
_entity_poly.entity_id
_entity_poly.type
_entity_poly.pdbx_seq_one_letter_code
_entity_poly.pdbx_strand_id
1 'polypeptide(L)'
;MPPSLPSKKRKTREADDTLRTIQDLEKQLTTAVSNGSSLNPLADLLDIALDTESHAHLSKAIYALYRVFVVIITNGLLSGPDRTEEAKAVRAWLFERLHSFVDLLASLLKDEETSLKISSLDILMSLQKHLSSSLTRTGDSKQPPQFHVSHFRKIVSALLLCPPSQRAAGSKKRKTEAESHSDRTLDPDVRDRFVNTWFSVNDDIRWFFLRDAALLISKHPYSEAPQLPGNLLSILERLTTFPTQASELNSWWVEEMGTKPPPAKKAKGGGDDDGDDDDAPEEQADADGEDDWRKFFDDPPAKPAAEGKKGPAARVHTLTIHQSLHSLAAHRAVFTRAWLALLPQLSQGSTESTRANSLRVLNVLHRGVIPHLTRPILIMDWVSSSVDHGGTVGLLALNALFTLMKEYNLDYPSFYTRLYGFLDRDVLHLKHRARFFRLTELFLSSTHLPANLVASFVKRLSRLSLNAPPAAVIMLIPFTYNMLRRHPALMAMIHRNDDLSGADCGMSSILPVWLPSLPLLHSHLLTA
;
A
#
# COMPACT_ATOMS: atom_id res chain seq x y z
N MET A 1 64.54 20.02 13.41
CA MET A 1 63.18 20.51 13.73
C MET A 1 62.24 19.32 13.73
N PRO A 2 61.58 18.96 14.85
CA PRO A 2 60.59 17.90 14.85
C PRO A 2 59.24 18.43 14.31
N PRO A 3 58.44 17.59 13.62
CA PRO A 3 57.20 18.03 12.99
C PRO A 3 56.11 18.22 14.05
N SER A 4 55.41 19.35 13.97
CA SER A 4 54.33 19.74 14.85
C SER A 4 53.11 18.81 14.74
N LEU A 5 52.72 18.18 15.86
CA LEU A 5 51.40 17.57 16.07
C LEU A 5 50.52 18.50 16.93
N PRO A 6 49.62 19.34 16.35
CA PRO A 6 48.55 19.95 17.15
C PRO A 6 47.13 19.83 16.58
N SER A 7 46.89 19.20 15.42
CA SER A 7 45.56 19.30 14.78
C SER A 7 44.45 18.50 15.49
N LYS A 8 44.76 17.33 16.08
CA LYS A 8 43.75 16.49 16.75
C LYS A 8 43.19 17.11 18.04
N LYS A 9 44.04 17.71 18.89
CA LYS A 9 43.61 18.32 20.17
C LYS A 9 42.77 19.59 19.99
N ARG A 10 43.03 20.36 18.93
CA ARG A 10 42.28 21.58 18.62
C ARG A 10 40.88 21.27 18.09
N LYS A 11 40.76 20.27 17.21
CA LYS A 11 39.48 19.84 16.62
C LYS A 11 38.54 19.19 17.65
N THR A 12 39.07 18.45 18.63
CA THR A 12 38.27 17.92 19.75
C THR A 12 37.79 19.03 20.69
N ARG A 13 38.59 20.08 20.91
CA ARG A 13 38.20 21.20 21.77
C ARG A 13 37.11 22.06 21.14
N GLU A 14 37.21 22.34 19.84
CA GLU A 14 36.16 23.02 19.08
C GLU A 14 34.86 22.19 19.04
N ALA A 15 34.95 20.85 18.97
CA ALA A 15 33.79 19.97 19.04
C ALA A 15 33.09 20.00 20.41
N ASP A 16 33.85 19.93 21.51
CA ASP A 16 33.31 20.04 22.86
C ASP A 16 32.67 21.42 23.13
N ASP A 17 33.22 22.48 22.56
CA ASP A 17 32.66 23.83 22.68
C ASP A 17 31.30 23.94 21.99
N THR A 18 31.12 23.37 20.79
CA THR A 18 29.80 23.34 20.10
C THR A 18 28.74 22.55 20.86
N LEU A 19 29.11 21.46 21.54
CA LEU A 19 28.17 20.70 22.36
C LEU A 19 27.73 21.47 23.60
N ARG A 20 28.61 22.29 24.17
CA ARG A 20 28.28 23.17 25.30
C ARG A 20 27.38 24.31 24.86
N THR A 21 27.66 24.95 23.72
CA THR A 21 26.80 26.02 23.21
C THR A 21 25.38 25.54 22.92
N ILE A 22 25.21 24.35 22.34
CA ILE A 22 23.87 23.74 22.13
C ILE A 22 23.13 23.58 23.46
N GLN A 23 23.81 23.09 24.51
CA GLN A 23 23.20 22.89 25.82
C GLN A 23 22.84 24.21 26.53
N ASP A 24 23.69 25.22 26.39
CA ASP A 24 23.46 26.53 27.00
C ASP A 24 22.32 27.26 26.30
N LEU A 25 22.26 27.21 24.96
CA LEU A 25 21.13 27.73 24.17
C LEU A 25 19.83 27.01 24.50
N GLU A 26 19.84 25.69 24.64
CA GLU A 26 18.66 24.90 25.05
C GLU A 26 18.11 25.39 26.39
N LYS A 27 18.97 25.55 27.41
CA LYS A 27 18.58 26.03 28.75
C LYS A 27 18.10 27.48 28.73
N GLN A 28 18.80 28.33 27.98
CA GLN A 28 18.42 29.74 27.82
C GLN A 28 17.03 29.84 27.17
N LEU A 29 16.74 29.04 26.15
CA LEU A 29 15.44 29.07 25.47
C LEU A 29 14.32 28.48 26.33
N THR A 30 14.57 27.41 27.06
CA THR A 30 13.55 26.84 27.97
C THR A 30 13.16 27.83 29.07
N THR A 31 14.15 28.52 29.65
CA THR A 31 13.89 29.58 30.65
C THR A 31 13.29 30.84 30.03
N ALA A 32 13.63 31.16 28.78
CA ALA A 32 13.04 32.30 28.08
C ALA A 32 11.55 32.11 27.81
N VAL A 33 11.13 30.90 27.42
CA VAL A 33 9.71 30.59 27.19
C VAL A 33 8.89 30.69 28.48
N SER A 34 9.43 30.25 29.63
CA SER A 34 8.72 30.36 30.91
C SER A 34 8.61 31.80 31.42
N ASN A 35 9.62 32.63 31.12
CA ASN A 35 9.71 33.99 31.64
C ASN A 35 9.19 35.05 30.64
N GLY A 36 8.81 34.65 29.42
CA GLY A 36 8.37 35.56 28.36
C GLY A 36 9.47 36.47 27.81
N SER A 37 10.74 36.03 27.83
CA SER A 37 11.87 36.80 27.32
C SER A 37 12.17 36.51 25.84
N SER A 38 13.20 37.13 25.28
CA SER A 38 13.51 37.06 23.84
C SER A 38 13.79 35.63 23.34
N LEU A 39 13.09 35.21 22.28
CA LEU A 39 13.27 33.90 21.64
C LEU A 39 14.30 33.90 20.49
N ASN A 40 14.99 35.02 20.27
CA ASN A 40 16.02 35.15 19.22
C ASN A 40 17.09 34.05 19.22
N PRO A 41 17.58 33.54 20.37
CA PRO A 41 18.58 32.46 20.39
C PRO A 41 18.11 31.15 19.71
N LEU A 42 16.82 31.02 19.39
CA LEU A 42 16.29 29.90 18.62
C LEU A 42 16.81 29.89 17.18
N ALA A 43 17.05 31.08 16.60
CA ALA A 43 17.66 31.18 15.28
C ALA A 43 19.09 30.62 15.31
N ASP A 44 19.89 31.04 16.29
CA ASP A 44 21.27 30.56 16.46
C ASP A 44 21.32 29.03 16.63
N LEU A 45 20.41 28.47 17.43
CA LEU A 45 20.33 27.02 17.63
C LEU A 45 19.92 26.27 16.34
N LEU A 46 19.02 26.85 15.55
CA LEU A 46 18.60 26.30 14.27
C LEU A 46 19.72 26.36 13.23
N ASP A 47 20.43 27.49 13.16
CA ASP A 47 21.56 27.68 12.23
C ASP A 47 22.68 26.70 12.56
N ILE A 48 22.98 26.47 13.87
CA ILE A 48 23.90 25.40 14.29
C ILE A 48 23.44 24.05 13.76
N ALA A 49 22.15 23.72 13.83
CA ALA A 49 21.65 22.44 13.34
C ALA A 49 21.74 22.30 11.81
N LEU A 50 21.55 23.39 11.06
CA LEU A 50 21.64 23.41 9.60
C LEU A 50 23.09 23.31 9.10
N ASP A 51 24.03 23.96 9.78
CA ASP A 51 25.44 24.03 9.37
C ASP A 51 26.29 22.84 9.85
N THR A 52 25.76 22.04 10.77
CA THR A 52 26.53 20.96 11.40
C THR A 52 26.70 19.74 10.48
N GLU A 53 27.95 19.44 10.12
CA GLU A 53 28.31 18.20 9.40
C GLU A 53 28.50 16.98 10.32
N SER A 54 28.76 17.20 11.62
CA SER A 54 29.03 16.12 12.57
C SER A 54 27.75 15.41 13.00
N HIS A 55 27.66 14.09 12.77
CA HIS A 55 26.53 13.26 13.20
C HIS A 55 26.17 13.44 14.68
N ALA A 56 27.16 13.45 15.57
CA ALA A 56 26.94 13.54 17.01
C ALA A 56 26.38 14.91 17.43
N HIS A 57 26.89 15.98 16.83
CA HIS A 57 26.45 17.34 17.12
C HIS A 57 25.04 17.58 16.56
N LEU A 58 24.79 17.11 15.33
CA LEU A 58 23.48 17.22 14.69
C LEU A 58 22.42 16.47 15.49
N SER A 59 22.70 15.23 15.91
CA SER A 59 21.83 14.46 16.79
C SER A 59 21.51 15.25 18.07
N LYS A 60 22.51 15.86 18.72
CA LYS A 60 22.27 16.67 19.91
C LYS A 60 21.44 17.92 19.62
N ALA A 61 21.71 18.60 18.52
CA ALA A 61 21.02 19.82 18.09
C ALA A 61 19.54 19.56 17.76
N ILE A 62 19.21 18.50 17.01
CA ILE A 62 17.82 18.18 16.69
C ILE A 62 17.01 17.82 17.94
N TYR A 63 17.61 17.15 18.93
CA TYR A 63 16.93 16.87 20.19
C TYR A 63 16.78 18.10 21.07
N ALA A 64 17.77 19.00 21.08
CA ALA A 64 17.67 20.29 21.78
C ALA A 64 16.55 21.16 21.18
N LEU A 65 16.53 21.32 19.85
CA LEU A 65 15.47 22.01 19.12
C LEU A 65 14.10 21.37 19.39
N TYR A 66 14.00 20.04 19.33
CA TYR A 66 12.78 19.32 19.66
C TYR A 66 12.26 19.70 21.05
N ARG A 67 13.09 19.61 22.10
CA ARG A 67 12.66 19.95 23.47
C ARG A 67 12.23 21.41 23.59
N VAL A 68 12.96 22.33 22.98
CA VAL A 68 12.58 23.76 22.95
C VAL A 68 11.23 23.94 22.25
N PHE A 69 11.01 23.35 21.07
CA PHE A 69 9.75 23.43 20.36
C PHE A 69 8.59 22.78 21.13
N VAL A 70 8.82 21.65 21.82
CA VAL A 70 7.81 21.05 22.72
C VAL A 70 7.36 22.05 23.78
N VAL A 71 8.30 22.77 24.40
CA VAL A 71 7.99 23.77 25.42
C VAL A 71 7.26 24.98 24.81
N ILE A 72 7.63 25.43 23.62
CA ILE A 72 6.92 26.49 22.89
C ILE A 72 5.47 26.07 22.56
N ILE A 73 5.28 24.84 22.08
CA ILE A 73 3.98 24.28 21.70
C ILE A 73 3.07 24.11 22.92
N THR A 74 3.59 23.56 24.02
CA THR A 74 2.81 23.26 25.23
C THR A 74 2.39 24.51 25.99
N ASN A 75 3.17 25.59 25.90
CA ASN A 75 2.81 26.91 26.42
C ASN A 75 1.84 27.70 25.52
N GLY A 76 1.42 27.13 24.38
CA GLY A 76 0.41 27.75 23.51
C GLY A 76 0.90 28.94 22.70
N LEU A 77 2.23 29.13 22.56
CA LEU A 77 2.78 30.25 21.78
C LEU A 77 2.49 30.12 20.27
N LEU A 78 2.21 28.90 19.81
CA LEU A 78 1.85 28.60 18.41
C LEU A 78 0.33 28.54 18.17
N SER A 79 -0.48 28.45 19.22
CA SER A 79 -1.92 28.22 19.11
C SER A 79 -2.64 29.10 20.13
N GLY A 80 -3.33 30.15 19.68
CA GLY A 80 -4.04 31.07 20.58
C GLY A 80 -4.60 32.30 19.85
N PRO A 81 -5.52 33.06 20.48
CA PRO A 81 -6.06 34.27 19.85
C PRO A 81 -4.96 35.34 19.71
N ASP A 82 -4.77 35.87 18.49
CA ASP A 82 -3.89 37.01 18.23
C ASP A 82 -4.50 38.28 18.81
N ARG A 83 -4.11 38.62 20.05
CA ARG A 83 -4.60 39.83 20.72
C ARG A 83 -3.82 41.08 20.30
N THR A 84 -2.57 40.94 19.85
CA THR A 84 -1.72 42.05 19.37
C THR A 84 -1.02 41.68 18.07
N GLU A 85 -0.71 42.69 17.25
CA GLU A 85 0.04 42.49 15.98
C GLU A 85 1.48 41.99 16.25
N GLU A 86 2.12 42.37 17.36
CA GLU A 86 3.44 41.81 17.71
C GLU A 86 3.34 40.31 18.02
N ALA A 87 2.32 39.87 18.75
CA ALA A 87 2.13 38.46 19.07
C ALA A 87 1.90 37.63 17.80
N LYS A 88 1.17 38.17 16.82
CA LYS A 88 0.96 37.56 15.52
C LYS A 88 2.25 37.45 14.71
N ALA A 89 3.07 38.51 14.71
CA ALA A 89 4.37 38.51 14.05
C ALA A 89 5.33 37.49 14.67
N VAL A 90 5.40 37.44 16.01
CA VAL A 90 6.21 36.43 16.73
C VAL A 90 5.73 35.02 16.42
N ARG A 91 4.41 34.78 16.36
CA ARG A 91 3.89 33.46 15.99
C ARG A 91 4.24 33.06 14.56
N ALA A 92 4.08 33.97 13.61
CA ALA A 92 4.46 33.72 12.22
C ALA A 92 5.95 33.37 12.11
N TRP A 93 6.81 34.11 12.81
CA TRP A 93 8.24 33.83 12.90
C TRP A 93 8.54 32.46 13.53
N LEU A 94 7.85 32.09 14.61
CA LEU A 94 7.99 30.77 15.23
C LEU A 94 7.57 29.63 14.30
N PHE A 95 6.49 29.79 13.53
CA PHE A 95 6.08 28.81 12.52
C PHE A 95 7.10 28.67 11.40
N GLU A 96 7.71 29.77 10.96
CA GLU A 96 8.78 29.74 9.96
C GLU A 96 9.97 28.91 10.46
N ARG A 97 10.41 29.15 11.71
CA ARG A 97 11.50 28.38 12.33
C ARG A 97 11.13 26.91 12.54
N LEU A 98 9.90 26.62 12.95
CA LEU A 98 9.40 25.24 13.04
C LEU A 98 9.38 24.57 11.67
N HIS A 99 8.96 25.27 10.62
CA HIS A 99 8.97 24.73 9.27
C HIS A 99 10.38 24.40 8.79
N SER A 100 11.35 25.30 8.99
CA SER A 100 12.76 25.02 8.67
C SER A 100 13.30 23.82 9.43
N PHE A 101 12.95 23.68 10.72
CA PHE A 101 13.32 22.51 11.50
C PHE A 101 12.68 21.22 10.97
N VAL A 102 11.40 21.25 10.63
CA VAL A 102 10.69 20.10 10.04
C VAL A 102 11.26 19.73 8.68
N ASP A 103 11.65 20.70 7.87
CA ASP A 103 12.24 20.46 6.55
C ASP A 103 13.67 19.86 6.68
N LEU A 104 14.44 20.29 7.69
CA LEU A 104 15.70 19.62 8.08
C LEU A 104 15.44 18.15 8.45
N LEU A 105 14.53 17.88 9.41
CA LEU A 105 14.19 16.52 9.83
C LEU A 105 13.69 15.64 8.67
N ALA A 106 12.88 16.21 7.77
CA ALA A 106 12.39 15.52 6.58
C ALA A 106 13.53 15.10 5.64
N SER A 107 14.54 15.95 5.46
CA SER A 107 15.73 15.63 4.66
C SER A 107 16.58 14.53 5.29
N LEU A 108 16.64 14.47 6.63
CA LEU A 108 17.40 13.47 7.38
C LEU A 108 16.80 12.05 7.31
N LEU A 109 15.60 11.88 6.77
CA LEU A 109 15.03 10.54 6.53
C LEU A 109 15.82 9.74 5.49
N LYS A 110 16.55 10.41 4.58
CA LYS A 110 17.43 9.81 3.56
C LYS A 110 18.91 9.97 3.86
N ASP A 111 19.24 10.10 5.13
CA ASP A 111 20.61 10.32 5.57
C ASP A 111 21.50 9.06 5.40
N GLU A 112 22.80 9.14 5.64
CA GLU A 112 23.64 7.94 5.68
C GLU A 112 23.49 7.20 7.02
N GLU A 113 23.25 7.92 8.10
CA GLU A 113 23.25 7.39 9.47
C GLU A 113 21.84 6.95 9.88
N THR A 114 21.64 5.64 10.09
CA THR A 114 20.33 5.07 10.48
C THR A 114 19.79 5.68 11.78
N SER A 115 20.66 6.01 12.74
CA SER A 115 20.26 6.64 14.01
C SER A 115 19.60 8.00 13.78
N LEU A 116 20.11 8.84 12.86
CA LEU A 116 19.49 10.12 12.54
C LEU A 116 18.17 9.96 11.81
N LYS A 117 18.04 8.97 10.92
CA LYS A 117 16.77 8.69 10.23
C LYS A 117 15.67 8.37 11.23
N ILE A 118 15.94 7.43 12.14
CA ILE A 118 14.99 6.97 13.14
C ILE A 118 14.67 8.11 14.12
N SER A 119 15.68 8.79 14.66
CA SER A 119 15.47 9.94 15.55
C SER A 119 14.65 11.04 14.87
N SER A 120 14.90 11.33 13.59
CA SER A 120 14.16 12.36 12.86
C SER A 120 12.70 11.97 12.66
N LEU A 121 12.43 10.72 12.27
CA LEU A 121 11.06 10.21 12.16
C LEU A 121 10.32 10.23 13.50
N ASP A 122 10.96 9.77 14.57
CA ASP A 122 10.42 9.77 15.93
C ASP A 122 10.08 11.21 16.38
N ILE A 123 10.98 12.18 16.14
CA ILE A 123 10.75 13.59 16.45
C ILE A 123 9.58 14.15 15.63
N LEU A 124 9.52 13.89 14.32
CA LEU A 124 8.43 14.34 13.45
C LEU A 124 7.06 13.86 13.94
N MET A 125 6.96 12.57 14.30
CA MET A 125 5.74 11.96 14.81
C MET A 125 5.37 12.45 16.22
N SER A 126 6.37 12.71 17.07
CA SER A 126 6.14 13.29 18.40
C SER A 126 5.63 14.74 18.32
N LEU A 127 6.23 15.57 17.44
CA LEU A 127 5.77 16.92 17.18
C LEU A 127 4.31 16.94 16.69
N GLN A 128 3.89 15.96 15.87
CA GLN A 128 2.50 15.84 15.44
C GLN A 128 1.53 15.70 16.62
N LYS A 129 1.91 14.93 17.65
CA LYS A 129 1.10 14.76 18.85
C LYS A 129 0.98 16.09 19.59
N HIS A 130 2.10 16.75 19.89
CA HIS A 130 2.09 18.00 20.65
C HIS A 130 1.37 19.15 19.92
N LEU A 131 1.57 19.28 18.61
CA LEU A 131 0.88 20.30 17.80
C LEU A 131 -0.64 20.09 17.81
N SER A 132 -1.09 18.84 17.65
CA SER A 132 -2.52 18.50 17.66
C SER A 132 -3.17 18.71 19.04
N SER A 133 -2.49 18.29 20.12
CA SER A 133 -2.93 18.53 21.49
C SER A 133 -3.00 20.03 21.83
N SER A 134 -2.03 20.82 21.37
CA SER A 134 -2.00 22.28 21.58
C SER A 134 -3.15 22.98 20.86
N LEU A 135 -3.44 22.61 19.60
CA LEU A 135 -4.61 23.11 18.86
C LEU A 135 -5.93 22.77 19.57
N THR A 136 -6.06 21.53 20.06
CA THR A 136 -7.25 21.10 20.79
C THR A 136 -7.45 21.85 22.10
N ARG A 137 -6.36 22.07 22.86
CA ARG A 137 -6.39 22.81 24.14
C ARG A 137 -6.78 24.27 23.99
N THR A 138 -6.35 24.89 22.91
CA THR A 138 -6.49 26.34 22.69
C THR A 138 -7.74 26.70 21.89
N GLY A 139 -8.37 25.72 21.25
CA GLY A 139 -9.70 25.82 20.68
C GLY A 139 -10.79 26.00 21.74
N ASP A 140 -11.97 26.48 21.32
CA ASP A 140 -13.15 26.52 22.18
C ASP A 140 -13.53 25.09 22.58
N SER A 141 -13.93 24.88 23.84
CA SER A 141 -14.27 23.56 24.40
C SER A 141 -15.42 22.86 23.68
N LYS A 142 -16.18 23.61 22.88
CA LYS A 142 -17.27 23.10 22.04
C LYS A 142 -16.80 22.57 20.69
N GLN A 143 -15.56 22.87 20.27
CA GLN A 143 -15.02 22.37 19.01
C GLN A 143 -14.51 20.94 19.16
N PRO A 144 -14.65 20.11 18.10
CA PRO A 144 -14.09 18.77 18.13
C PRO A 144 -12.56 18.82 18.24
N PRO A 145 -11.93 17.73 18.74
CA PRO A 145 -10.49 17.57 18.72
C PRO A 145 -9.89 17.88 17.35
N GLN A 146 -8.75 18.57 17.36
CA GLN A 146 -8.07 19.02 16.15
C GLN A 146 -6.79 18.23 15.90
N PHE A 147 -6.58 17.87 14.64
CA PHE A 147 -5.36 17.25 14.16
C PHE A 147 -4.55 18.26 13.35
N HIS A 148 -3.25 18.39 13.60
CA HIS A 148 -2.41 19.35 12.88
C HIS A 148 -2.08 18.86 11.46
N VAL A 149 -3.01 19.03 10.52
CA VAL A 149 -2.95 18.45 9.16
C VAL A 149 -1.76 18.94 8.34
N SER A 150 -1.36 20.21 8.46
CA SER A 150 -0.27 20.77 7.65
C SER A 150 1.08 20.11 7.95
N HIS A 151 1.42 19.93 9.24
CA HIS A 151 2.61 19.20 9.68
C HIS A 151 2.57 17.74 9.22
N PHE A 152 1.46 17.04 9.46
CA PHE A 152 1.35 15.65 9.03
C PHE A 152 1.50 15.47 7.52
N ARG A 153 0.97 16.41 6.72
CA ARG A 153 1.19 16.41 5.26
C ARG A 153 2.66 16.55 4.90
N LYS A 154 3.46 17.33 5.65
CA LYS A 154 4.92 17.39 5.46
C LYS A 154 5.56 16.02 5.76
N ILE A 155 5.13 15.32 6.81
CA ILE A 155 5.61 13.96 7.12
C ILE A 155 5.28 13.00 5.98
N VAL A 156 4.03 12.97 5.51
CA VAL A 156 3.61 12.12 4.37
C VAL A 156 4.43 12.46 3.11
N SER A 157 4.66 13.75 2.85
CA SER A 157 5.47 14.19 1.72
C SER A 157 6.93 13.74 1.85
N ALA A 158 7.52 13.84 3.04
CA ALA A 158 8.89 13.40 3.30
C ALA A 158 9.04 11.87 3.10
N LEU A 159 8.09 11.08 3.57
CA LEU A 159 8.07 9.62 3.43
C LEU A 159 7.88 9.16 1.98
N LEU A 160 7.10 9.88 1.17
CA LEU A 160 6.76 9.45 -0.20
C LEU A 160 7.69 10.05 -1.27
N LEU A 161 8.09 11.31 -1.12
CA LEU A 161 8.98 11.99 -2.08
C LEU A 161 10.46 11.72 -1.79
N CYS A 162 10.79 11.43 -0.52
CA CYS A 162 12.15 11.17 -0.03
C CYS A 162 13.15 12.24 -0.48
N PRO A 163 13.05 13.48 0.04
CA PRO A 163 13.98 14.54 -0.31
C PRO A 163 15.42 14.14 0.07
N PRO A 164 16.43 14.55 -0.71
CA PRO A 164 17.82 14.23 -0.41
C PRO A 164 18.27 14.85 0.92
N SER A 165 19.15 14.15 1.64
CA SER A 165 19.75 14.68 2.88
C SER A 165 20.56 15.93 2.59
N GLN A 166 20.32 16.99 3.36
CA GLN A 166 21.09 18.24 3.28
C GLN A 166 22.57 18.01 3.60
N ARG A 167 22.90 17.00 4.43
CA ARG A 167 24.29 16.65 4.75
C ARG A 167 25.01 15.97 3.57
N ALA A 168 24.28 15.21 2.75
CA ALA A 168 24.86 14.54 1.59
C ALA A 168 25.34 15.52 0.50
N ALA A 169 24.77 16.74 0.45
CA ALA A 169 25.13 17.77 -0.53
C ALA A 169 26.55 18.35 -0.35
N GLY A 170 27.12 18.28 0.86
CA GLY A 170 28.47 18.78 1.17
C GLY A 170 29.60 17.84 0.75
N SER A 171 29.31 16.57 0.48
CA SER A 171 30.33 15.59 0.11
C SER A 171 30.76 15.78 -1.36
N LYS A 172 31.84 16.57 -1.55
CA LYS A 172 32.50 16.82 -2.86
C LYS A 172 32.85 15.55 -3.67
N LYS A 173 32.69 14.36 -3.11
CA LYS A 173 33.04 13.07 -3.73
C LYS A 173 31.97 12.50 -4.66
N ARG A 174 30.74 13.04 -4.66
CA ARG A 174 29.60 12.48 -5.45
C ARG A 174 29.28 13.26 -6.74
N LYS A 175 30.07 14.27 -7.11
CA LYS A 175 29.75 15.20 -8.22
C LYS A 175 30.06 14.65 -9.63
N THR A 176 30.52 13.41 -9.76
CA THR A 176 31.00 12.83 -11.04
C THR A 176 30.17 11.70 -11.62
N GLU A 177 29.07 11.31 -10.98
CA GLU A 177 28.11 10.37 -11.56
C GLU A 177 26.77 11.07 -11.65
N ALA A 178 26.24 11.16 -12.87
CA ALA A 178 24.94 11.75 -13.17
C ALA A 178 23.93 11.38 -12.08
N GLU A 179 23.19 12.36 -11.56
CA GLU A 179 22.10 12.17 -10.59
C GLU A 179 21.16 11.08 -11.11
N SER A 180 21.43 9.84 -10.74
CA SER A 180 20.59 8.73 -11.11
C SER A 180 19.31 8.92 -10.33
N HIS A 181 18.17 8.91 -11.02
CA HIS A 181 16.83 8.88 -10.46
C HIS A 181 16.58 7.72 -9.46
N SER A 182 17.62 6.98 -9.05
CA SER A 182 17.61 5.81 -8.18
C SER A 182 17.73 6.11 -6.68
N ASP A 183 18.12 7.31 -6.23
CA ASP A 183 18.38 7.58 -4.80
C ASP A 183 17.24 8.34 -4.08
N ARG A 184 15.98 8.08 -4.46
CA ARG A 184 14.79 8.60 -3.75
C ARG A 184 13.82 7.49 -3.32
N THR A 185 14.29 6.25 -3.30
CA THR A 185 13.53 5.13 -2.74
C THR A 185 13.48 5.25 -1.23
N LEU A 186 12.34 4.90 -0.62
CA LEU A 186 12.18 4.92 0.82
C LEU A 186 13.02 3.80 1.46
N ASP A 187 13.86 4.19 2.42
CA ASP A 187 14.74 3.25 3.12
C ASP A 187 13.92 2.25 3.96
N PRO A 188 14.24 0.95 3.91
CA PRO A 188 13.53 -0.09 4.67
C PRO A 188 13.43 0.20 6.17
N ASP A 189 14.51 0.69 6.79
CA ASP A 189 14.54 0.98 8.23
C ASP A 189 13.51 2.05 8.63
N VAL A 190 13.39 3.11 7.82
CA VAL A 190 12.44 4.21 8.02
C VAL A 190 11.02 3.73 7.77
N ARG A 191 10.82 2.99 6.66
CA ARG A 191 9.54 2.38 6.31
C ARG A 191 9.03 1.48 7.42
N ASP A 192 9.85 0.54 7.86
CA ASP A 192 9.45 -0.49 8.81
C ASP A 192 9.24 0.13 10.20
N ARG A 193 10.04 1.13 10.61
CA ARG A 193 9.77 1.94 11.80
C ARG A 193 8.42 2.66 11.69
N PHE A 194 8.15 3.34 10.57
CA PHE A 194 6.88 4.03 10.37
C PHE A 194 5.68 3.08 10.42
N VAL A 195 5.78 1.97 9.69
CA VAL A 195 4.69 0.99 9.55
C VAL A 195 4.38 0.31 10.88
N ASN A 196 5.42 -0.23 11.53
CA ASN A 196 5.25 -1.05 12.72
C ASN A 196 4.90 -0.23 13.97
N THR A 197 5.34 1.03 14.05
CA THR A 197 5.11 1.86 15.23
C THR A 197 3.83 2.68 15.14
N TRP A 198 3.45 3.17 13.95
CA TRP A 198 2.29 4.07 13.83
C TRP A 198 1.25 3.64 12.80
N PHE A 199 1.63 3.36 11.54
CA PHE A 199 0.65 3.15 10.46
C PHE A 199 -0.25 1.92 10.68
N SER A 200 0.33 0.81 11.17
CA SER A 200 -0.42 -0.41 11.45
C SER A 200 -1.12 -0.36 12.81
N VAL A 201 -0.65 0.47 13.74
CA VAL A 201 -1.09 0.48 15.14
C VAL A 201 -2.18 1.51 15.41
N ASN A 202 -2.12 2.69 14.80
CA ASN A 202 -2.98 3.84 15.14
C ASN A 202 -3.94 4.17 13.99
N ASP A 203 -5.23 4.21 14.29
CA ASP A 203 -6.31 4.38 13.31
C ASP A 203 -6.34 5.79 12.73
N ASP A 204 -6.09 6.82 13.55
CA ASP A 204 -5.96 8.20 13.12
C ASP A 204 -4.81 8.38 12.13
N ILE A 205 -3.61 7.89 12.47
CA ILE A 205 -2.44 7.96 11.59
C ILE A 205 -2.71 7.26 10.26
N ARG A 206 -3.27 6.04 10.31
CA ARG A 206 -3.60 5.28 9.10
C ARG A 206 -4.57 6.05 8.20
N TRP A 207 -5.64 6.60 8.78
CA TRP A 207 -6.66 7.33 8.04
C TRP A 207 -6.11 8.61 7.40
N PHE A 208 -5.41 9.44 8.18
CA PHE A 208 -4.81 10.68 7.67
C PHE A 208 -3.73 10.39 6.62
N PHE A 209 -2.92 9.34 6.82
CA PHE A 209 -1.87 8.95 5.88
C PHE A 209 -2.46 8.56 4.54
N LEU A 210 -3.43 7.64 4.51
CA LEU A 210 -4.06 7.18 3.27
C LEU A 210 -4.73 8.34 2.52
N ARG A 211 -5.38 9.26 3.25
CA ARG A 211 -6.04 10.44 2.66
C ARG A 211 -5.03 11.36 1.99
N ASP A 212 -3.96 11.71 2.71
CA ASP A 212 -2.97 12.66 2.22
C ASP A 212 -2.06 12.03 1.15
N ALA A 213 -1.76 10.73 1.23
CA ALA A 213 -1.04 9.98 0.21
C ALA A 213 -1.80 9.94 -1.13
N ALA A 214 -3.12 9.71 -1.09
CA ALA A 214 -3.97 9.75 -2.28
C ALA A 214 -3.97 11.14 -2.93
N LEU A 215 -4.04 12.20 -2.12
CA LEU A 215 -3.94 13.57 -2.61
C LEU A 215 -2.56 13.85 -3.23
N LEU A 216 -1.49 13.40 -2.58
CA LEU A 216 -0.12 13.61 -3.03
C LEU A 216 0.14 12.91 -4.37
N ILE A 217 -0.31 11.67 -4.55
CA ILE A 217 -0.27 10.97 -5.83
C ILE A 217 -0.99 11.75 -6.93
N SER A 218 -2.20 12.24 -6.64
CA SER A 218 -2.98 12.96 -7.66
C SER A 218 -2.37 14.32 -8.06
N LYS A 219 -1.53 14.90 -7.19
CA LYS A 219 -0.89 16.20 -7.41
C LYS A 219 0.41 16.10 -8.19
N HIS A 220 1.16 15.02 -8.03
CA HIS A 220 2.46 14.84 -8.69
C HIS A 220 2.33 13.85 -9.85
N PRO A 221 2.52 14.31 -11.11
CA PRO A 221 2.58 13.40 -12.24
C PRO A 221 3.80 12.49 -12.12
N TYR A 222 3.71 11.29 -12.71
CA TYR A 222 4.79 10.30 -12.69
C TYR A 222 6.13 10.84 -13.21
N SER A 223 6.11 11.79 -14.16
CA SER A 223 7.31 12.42 -14.72
C SER A 223 8.11 13.23 -13.70
N GLU A 224 7.46 13.84 -12.71
CA GLU A 224 8.11 14.65 -11.68
C GLU A 224 8.64 13.79 -10.53
N ALA A 225 7.89 12.74 -10.16
CA ALA A 225 8.19 11.89 -9.01
C ALA A 225 7.95 10.41 -9.31
N PRO A 226 8.78 9.76 -10.16
CA PRO A 226 8.59 8.36 -10.55
C PRO A 226 8.72 7.36 -9.39
N GLN A 227 9.44 7.74 -8.32
CA GLN A 227 9.63 6.92 -7.11
C GLN A 227 8.39 6.84 -6.20
N LEU A 228 7.53 7.85 -6.27
CA LEU A 228 6.44 8.07 -5.33
C LEU A 228 5.44 6.90 -5.30
N PRO A 229 4.97 6.34 -6.43
CA PRO A 229 4.10 5.16 -6.42
C PRO A 229 4.78 3.94 -5.77
N GLY A 230 6.07 3.71 -6.06
CA GLY A 230 6.83 2.60 -5.50
C GLY A 230 7.02 2.72 -3.99
N ASN A 231 7.26 3.94 -3.50
CA ASN A 231 7.36 4.25 -2.07
C ASN A 231 6.02 4.02 -1.35
N LEU A 232 4.91 4.50 -1.91
CA LEU A 232 3.59 4.23 -1.32
C LEU A 232 3.28 2.73 -1.31
N LEU A 233 3.53 2.03 -2.42
CA LEU A 233 3.33 0.58 -2.49
C LEU A 233 4.14 -0.16 -1.41
N SER A 234 5.38 0.27 -1.15
CA SER A 234 6.22 -0.34 -0.11
C SER A 234 5.62 -0.23 1.29
N ILE A 235 4.89 0.84 1.58
CA ILE A 235 4.19 1.03 2.86
C ILE A 235 2.91 0.20 2.88
N LEU A 236 2.10 0.25 1.81
CA LEU A 236 0.80 -0.43 1.75
C LEU A 236 0.92 -1.95 1.74
N GLU A 237 1.95 -2.52 1.09
CA GLU A 237 2.16 -3.97 1.04
C GLU A 237 2.55 -4.58 2.39
N ARG A 238 2.92 -3.74 3.37
CA ARG A 238 3.25 -4.14 4.75
C ARG A 238 2.08 -4.08 5.69
N LEU A 239 0.91 -3.59 5.24
CA LEU A 239 -0.31 -3.59 6.02
C LEU A 239 -0.89 -5.00 6.07
N THR A 240 -0.73 -5.69 7.19
CA THR A 240 -1.17 -7.08 7.36
C THR A 240 -2.63 -7.20 7.79
N THR A 241 -3.15 -6.21 8.51
CA THR A 241 -4.53 -6.18 9.02
C THR A 241 -5.17 -4.83 8.73
N PHE A 242 -6.47 -4.83 8.46
CA PHE A 242 -7.27 -3.62 8.27
C PHE A 242 -8.61 -3.79 9.00
N PRO A 243 -9.17 -2.74 9.63
CA PRO A 243 -10.40 -2.85 10.41
C PRO A 243 -11.56 -3.47 9.62
N THR A 244 -12.12 -4.53 10.16
CA THR A 244 -13.29 -5.24 9.62
C THR A 244 -14.58 -4.89 10.37
N GLN A 245 -14.47 -4.57 11.66
CA GLN A 245 -15.57 -4.14 12.51
C GLN A 245 -15.33 -2.74 13.09
N ALA A 246 -16.40 -2.01 13.38
CA ALA A 246 -16.30 -0.66 13.96
C ALA A 246 -15.70 -0.65 15.38
N SER A 247 -15.81 -1.76 16.12
CA SER A 247 -15.22 -1.97 17.44
C SER A 247 -13.68 -2.02 17.43
N GLU A 248 -13.08 -2.37 16.29
CA GLU A 248 -11.64 -2.44 16.11
C GLU A 248 -11.00 -1.04 15.96
N LEU A 249 -11.81 0.01 15.73
CA LEU A 249 -11.35 1.40 15.69
C LEU A 249 -11.20 1.95 17.11
N ASN A 250 -10.06 1.69 17.74
CA ASN A 250 -9.86 1.93 19.16
C ASN A 250 -8.46 2.44 19.54
N SER A 251 -7.54 2.60 18.59
CA SER A 251 -6.15 2.98 18.85
C SER A 251 -5.83 4.34 18.23
N TRP A 252 -5.37 5.28 19.05
CA TRP A 252 -5.23 6.70 18.68
C TRP A 252 -3.82 7.19 19.03
N TRP A 253 -3.11 7.79 18.08
CA TRP A 253 -1.81 8.43 18.36
C TRP A 253 -2.01 9.79 19.06
N VAL A 254 -2.98 10.56 18.56
CA VAL A 254 -3.49 11.76 19.22
C VAL A 254 -4.68 11.33 20.07
N GLU A 255 -4.46 11.16 21.37
CA GLU A 255 -5.42 10.59 22.32
C GLU A 255 -6.77 11.32 22.31
N GLU A 256 -6.77 12.63 22.10
CA GLU A 256 -7.98 13.45 22.02
C GLU A 256 -8.91 13.03 20.89
N MET A 257 -8.37 12.50 19.78
CA MET A 257 -9.16 12.01 18.63
C MET A 257 -9.98 10.75 18.96
N GLY A 258 -9.66 10.07 20.06
CA GLY A 258 -10.42 8.94 20.57
C GLY A 258 -11.71 9.32 21.29
N THR A 259 -11.92 10.61 21.58
CA THR A 259 -13.18 11.06 22.18
C THR A 259 -14.34 10.82 21.21
N LYS A 260 -15.49 10.34 21.71
CA LYS A 260 -16.60 9.99 20.83
C LYS A 260 -17.19 11.27 20.20
N PRO A 261 -17.38 11.31 18.87
CA PRO A 261 -17.99 12.46 18.21
C PRO A 261 -19.45 12.63 18.64
N PRO A 262 -19.99 13.87 18.58
CA PRO A 262 -21.44 14.08 18.66
C PRO A 262 -22.16 13.27 17.58
N PRO A 263 -23.36 12.71 17.89
CA PRO A 263 -24.11 11.93 16.91
C PRO A 263 -24.39 12.76 15.66
N ALA A 264 -24.22 12.15 14.49
CA ALA A 264 -24.54 12.81 13.23
C ALA A 264 -26.01 13.22 13.22
N LYS A 265 -26.29 14.50 12.90
CA LYS A 265 -27.68 14.97 12.77
C LYS A 265 -28.35 14.18 11.64
N LYS A 266 -29.39 13.41 11.96
CA LYS A 266 -30.22 12.74 10.97
C LYS A 266 -30.76 13.79 10.00
N ALA A 267 -30.48 13.64 8.71
CA ALA A 267 -31.17 14.41 7.68
C ALA A 267 -32.67 14.10 7.81
N LYS A 268 -33.48 15.14 8.04
CA LYS A 268 -34.94 15.03 8.12
C LYS A 268 -35.49 15.30 6.73
N GLY A 269 -36.12 14.28 6.13
CA GLY A 269 -36.76 14.29 4.80
C GLY A 269 -36.15 13.18 3.93
N GLY A 270 -36.86 12.19 3.39
CA GLY A 270 -38.29 12.01 3.12
C GLY A 270 -38.42 11.52 1.68
N GLY A 271 -39.03 10.36 1.45
CA GLY A 271 -39.38 9.85 0.11
C GLY A 271 -38.83 8.45 -0.19
N ASP A 272 -39.77 7.55 -0.48
CA ASP A 272 -39.67 6.12 -0.81
C ASP A 272 -38.68 5.76 -1.92
N ASP A 273 -38.12 4.54 -1.87
CA ASP A 273 -38.11 3.62 -3.03
C ASP A 273 -37.77 2.18 -2.57
N ASP A 274 -38.46 1.24 -3.20
CA ASP A 274 -38.55 -0.22 -3.01
C ASP A 274 -37.16 -0.92 -2.98
N GLY A 275 -36.92 -2.11 -2.41
CA GLY A 275 -37.72 -3.29 -2.14
C GLY A 275 -36.85 -4.50 -2.55
N ASP A 276 -36.48 -5.37 -1.62
CA ASP A 276 -36.45 -6.84 -1.79
C ASP A 276 -35.97 -7.48 -0.47
N ASP A 277 -36.91 -8.14 0.21
CA ASP A 277 -36.68 -9.14 1.25
C ASP A 277 -36.53 -10.49 0.53
N ASP A 278 -35.55 -11.30 0.92
CA ASP A 278 -35.65 -12.75 0.78
C ASP A 278 -34.96 -13.45 1.95
N ASP A 279 -35.66 -14.42 2.50
CA ASP A 279 -35.56 -14.94 3.88
C ASP A 279 -35.07 -16.41 3.92
N ALA A 280 -34.48 -16.79 5.07
CA ALA A 280 -34.27 -18.14 5.67
C ALA A 280 -33.15 -19.10 5.17
N PRO A 281 -32.72 -20.13 5.99
CA PRO A 281 -32.69 -20.28 7.47
C PRO A 281 -31.31 -20.71 8.06
N GLU A 282 -31.22 -20.69 9.40
CA GLU A 282 -30.09 -21.09 10.27
C GLU A 282 -30.02 -22.61 10.57
N GLU A 283 -28.84 -23.14 10.92
CA GLU A 283 -28.68 -24.32 11.80
C GLU A 283 -27.34 -24.33 12.59
N GLN A 284 -27.38 -25.11 13.68
CA GLN A 284 -26.64 -25.07 14.96
C GLN A 284 -25.14 -25.47 14.95
N ALA A 285 -24.45 -25.06 16.01
CA ALA A 285 -23.03 -25.29 16.34
C ALA A 285 -22.73 -26.67 16.97
N ASP A 286 -21.46 -27.10 16.89
CA ASP A 286 -20.78 -27.89 17.93
C ASP A 286 -19.25 -27.67 17.89
N ALA A 287 -18.62 -27.72 19.06
CA ALA A 287 -17.22 -27.45 19.35
C ALA A 287 -16.41 -28.76 19.53
N ASP A 288 -15.17 -28.79 19.06
CA ASP A 288 -13.97 -29.15 19.86
C ASP A 288 -12.69 -29.15 19.00
N GLY A 289 -11.57 -28.89 19.65
CA GLY A 289 -10.32 -28.43 19.05
C GLY A 289 -9.37 -29.51 18.52
N GLU A 290 -8.51 -29.09 17.59
CA GLU A 290 -7.15 -29.59 17.31
C GLU A 290 -6.51 -28.64 16.26
N ASP A 291 -5.28 -28.18 16.54
CA ASP A 291 -4.52 -27.21 15.74
C ASP A 291 -3.89 -27.89 14.50
N ASP A 292 -4.60 -27.85 13.36
CA ASP A 292 -4.12 -28.36 12.06
C ASP A 292 -3.84 -27.21 11.07
N TRP A 293 -2.64 -27.19 10.48
CA TRP A 293 -2.12 -26.18 9.54
C TRP A 293 -2.87 -26.15 8.19
N ARG A 294 -3.92 -26.98 8.03
CA ARG A 294 -4.83 -27.03 6.88
C ARG A 294 -5.90 -25.92 6.85
N LYS A 295 -6.11 -25.16 7.94
CA LYS A 295 -7.12 -24.07 8.01
C LYS A 295 -6.80 -22.79 7.20
N PHE A 296 -5.59 -22.65 6.63
CA PHE A 296 -5.20 -21.46 5.84
C PHE A 296 -5.93 -21.30 4.49
N PHE A 297 -6.60 -22.37 3.99
CA PHE A 297 -7.18 -22.39 2.64
C PHE A 297 -8.70 -22.60 2.55
N ASP A 298 -9.38 -23.00 3.63
CA ASP A 298 -10.81 -23.37 3.56
C ASP A 298 -11.75 -22.51 4.43
N ASP A 299 -11.26 -21.48 5.13
CA ASP A 299 -12.18 -20.47 5.68
C ASP A 299 -12.63 -19.49 4.58
N PRO A 300 -13.95 -19.32 4.36
CA PRO A 300 -14.44 -18.16 3.63
C PRO A 300 -13.98 -16.88 4.36
N PRO A 301 -13.89 -15.71 3.69
CA PRO A 301 -13.78 -14.46 4.44
C PRO A 301 -14.90 -14.46 5.48
N ALA A 302 -14.57 -14.12 6.74
CA ALA A 302 -15.56 -14.05 7.80
C ALA A 302 -16.82 -13.36 7.24
N LYS A 303 -17.92 -14.11 7.15
CA LYS A 303 -19.23 -13.50 6.91
C LYS A 303 -19.35 -12.41 7.97
N PRO A 304 -19.83 -11.20 7.64
CA PRO A 304 -20.11 -10.21 8.67
C PRO A 304 -20.97 -10.90 9.72
N ALA A 305 -20.49 -10.93 10.97
CA ALA A 305 -21.31 -11.35 12.09
C ALA A 305 -22.63 -10.61 11.96
N ALA A 306 -23.75 -11.31 12.08
CA ALA A 306 -25.08 -10.73 12.00
C ALA A 306 -25.14 -9.55 12.98
N GLU A 307 -24.95 -8.33 12.46
CA GLU A 307 -25.13 -7.12 13.22
C GLU A 307 -26.64 -6.98 13.41
N GLY A 308 -27.10 -7.20 14.64
CA GLY A 308 -28.44 -6.81 15.03
C GLY A 308 -28.72 -5.38 14.56
N LYS A 309 -29.87 -5.22 13.88
CA LYS A 309 -30.45 -3.98 13.32
C LYS A 309 -29.79 -2.69 13.84
N LYS A 310 -28.80 -2.15 13.12
CA LYS A 310 -28.34 -0.76 13.27
C LYS A 310 -29.00 0.08 12.19
N GLY A 311 -29.72 1.12 12.62
CA GLY A 311 -30.42 2.05 11.73
C GLY A 311 -29.50 2.77 10.73
N PRO A 312 -30.07 3.53 9.77
CA PRO A 312 -29.35 4.03 8.61
C PRO A 312 -28.17 4.90 9.00
N ALA A 313 -26.96 4.46 8.63
CA ALA A 313 -25.72 5.19 8.83
C ALA A 313 -25.73 6.49 8.00
N ALA A 314 -25.29 7.60 8.58
CA ALA A 314 -25.15 8.86 7.86
C ALA A 314 -24.17 8.69 6.68
N ARG A 315 -24.51 9.29 5.52
CA ARG A 315 -23.68 9.21 4.31
C ARG A 315 -22.28 9.76 4.61
N VAL A 316 -21.22 9.05 4.23
CA VAL A 316 -19.82 9.38 4.58
C VAL A 316 -19.45 10.84 4.26
N HIS A 317 -19.95 11.40 3.16
CA HIS A 317 -19.67 12.79 2.75
C HIS A 317 -20.27 13.86 3.67
N THR A 318 -21.23 13.50 4.52
CA THR A 318 -21.86 14.41 5.49
C THR A 318 -21.16 14.43 6.85
N LEU A 319 -20.22 13.50 7.05
CA LEU A 319 -19.50 13.36 8.32
C LEU A 319 -18.41 14.44 8.43
N THR A 320 -18.26 14.98 9.63
CA THR A 320 -17.08 15.79 9.96
C THR A 320 -15.82 14.92 9.97
N ILE A 321 -14.63 15.54 9.91
CA ILE A 321 -13.35 14.80 9.99
C ILE A 321 -13.33 13.91 11.24
N HIS A 322 -13.72 14.45 12.39
CA HIS A 322 -13.77 13.70 13.64
C HIS A 322 -14.75 12.53 13.58
N GLN A 323 -15.94 12.72 13.01
CA GLN A 323 -16.91 11.63 12.80
C GLN A 323 -16.40 10.56 11.82
N SER A 324 -15.66 10.97 10.79
CA SER A 324 -15.12 10.05 9.79
C SER A 324 -14.08 9.09 10.39
N LEU A 325 -13.30 9.52 11.38
CA LEU A 325 -12.31 8.67 12.03
C LEU A 325 -12.93 7.50 12.81
N HIS A 326 -14.14 7.67 13.32
CA HIS A 326 -14.90 6.64 14.05
C HIS A 326 -15.81 5.82 13.12
N SER A 327 -15.77 6.05 11.80
CA SER A 327 -16.60 5.36 10.82
C SER A 327 -15.77 4.38 9.98
N LEU A 328 -16.08 3.09 10.10
CA LEU A 328 -15.43 2.06 9.28
C LEU A 328 -15.63 2.29 7.77
N ALA A 329 -16.79 2.79 7.36
CA ALA A 329 -17.06 3.15 5.97
C ALA A 329 -16.11 4.25 5.46
N ALA A 330 -15.77 5.23 6.29
CA ALA A 330 -14.83 6.28 5.92
C ALA A 330 -13.39 5.76 5.81
N HIS A 331 -12.96 4.86 6.70
CA HIS A 331 -11.66 4.17 6.58
C HIS A 331 -11.56 3.39 5.26
N ARG A 332 -12.56 2.57 4.94
CA ARG A 332 -12.62 1.86 3.66
C ARG A 332 -12.63 2.81 2.46
N ALA A 333 -13.34 3.94 2.55
CA ALA A 333 -13.41 4.92 1.47
C ALA A 333 -12.04 5.55 1.17
N VAL A 334 -11.31 5.96 2.21
CA VAL A 334 -9.97 6.53 2.05
C VAL A 334 -8.97 5.48 1.56
N PHE A 335 -9.05 4.25 2.08
CA PHE A 335 -8.25 3.11 1.60
C PHE A 335 -8.50 2.82 0.10
N THR A 336 -9.78 2.79 -0.30
CA THR A 336 -10.17 2.63 -1.71
C THR A 336 -9.59 3.74 -2.57
N ARG A 337 -9.72 5.00 -2.14
CA ARG A 337 -9.20 6.15 -2.87
C ARG A 337 -7.68 6.08 -3.05
N ALA A 338 -6.95 5.66 -2.01
CA ALA A 338 -5.49 5.52 -2.07
C ALA A 338 -5.07 4.47 -3.11
N TRP A 339 -5.70 3.29 -3.11
CA TRP A 339 -5.41 2.24 -4.09
C TRP A 339 -5.79 2.64 -5.52
N LEU A 340 -6.96 3.25 -5.72
CA LEU A 340 -7.38 3.69 -7.06
C LEU A 340 -6.51 4.82 -7.63
N ALA A 341 -5.95 5.68 -6.77
CA ALA A 341 -4.97 6.67 -7.20
C ALA A 341 -3.62 6.01 -7.53
N LEU A 342 -3.22 4.98 -6.79
CA LEU A 342 -1.93 4.31 -6.91
C LEU A 342 -1.81 3.40 -8.14
N LEU A 343 -2.80 2.54 -8.39
CA LEU A 343 -2.72 1.50 -9.42
C LEU A 343 -2.39 2.05 -10.83
N PRO A 344 -3.04 3.13 -11.32
CA PRO A 344 -2.72 3.70 -12.63
C PRO A 344 -1.30 4.27 -12.71
N GLN A 345 -0.73 4.73 -11.60
CA GLN A 345 0.63 5.28 -11.55
C GLN A 345 1.70 4.17 -11.55
N LEU A 346 1.38 3.00 -10.98
CA LEU A 346 2.28 1.82 -11.03
C LEU A 346 2.36 1.20 -12.42
N SER A 347 1.35 1.44 -13.27
CA SER A 347 1.33 1.02 -14.67
C SER A 347 2.10 1.97 -15.60
N GLN A 348 2.68 3.04 -15.08
CA GLN A 348 3.53 3.96 -15.83
C GLN A 348 5.01 3.59 -15.67
N GLY A 349 5.82 3.96 -16.67
CA GLY A 349 7.27 3.72 -16.70
C GLY A 349 7.70 2.62 -17.66
N SER A 350 8.84 2.00 -17.38
CA SER A 350 9.37 0.89 -18.19
C SER A 350 8.56 -0.39 -17.98
N THR A 351 8.50 -1.23 -19.02
CA THR A 351 7.80 -2.52 -18.97
C THR A 351 8.28 -3.42 -17.82
N GLU A 352 9.58 -3.41 -17.52
CA GLU A 352 10.18 -4.16 -16.42
C GLU A 352 9.74 -3.63 -15.05
N SER A 353 9.73 -2.31 -14.84
CA SER A 353 9.30 -1.69 -13.59
C SER A 353 7.80 -1.93 -13.34
N THR A 354 6.98 -1.75 -14.37
CA THR A 354 5.54 -2.06 -14.31
C THR A 354 5.29 -3.52 -13.96
N ARG A 355 6.04 -4.45 -14.56
CA ARG A 355 5.96 -5.89 -14.25
C ARG A 355 6.33 -6.15 -12.78
N ALA A 356 7.43 -5.59 -12.28
CA ALA A 356 7.87 -5.78 -10.91
C ALA A 356 6.85 -5.24 -9.89
N ASN A 357 6.32 -4.03 -10.12
CA ASN A 357 5.30 -3.43 -9.27
C ASN A 357 3.98 -4.22 -9.31
N SER A 358 3.56 -4.68 -10.49
CA SER A 358 2.34 -5.48 -10.63
C SER A 358 2.43 -6.79 -9.85
N LEU A 359 3.58 -7.48 -9.88
CA LEU A 359 3.79 -8.69 -9.08
C LEU A 359 3.68 -8.42 -7.57
N ARG A 360 4.24 -7.30 -7.10
CA ARG A 360 4.13 -6.89 -5.68
C ARG A 360 2.68 -6.62 -5.28
N VAL A 361 1.94 -5.86 -6.08
CA VAL A 361 0.51 -5.58 -5.84
C VAL A 361 -0.29 -6.88 -5.82
N LEU A 362 -0.14 -7.74 -6.82
CA LEU A 362 -0.94 -8.95 -6.97
C LEU A 362 -0.74 -9.96 -5.83
N ASN A 363 0.42 -9.94 -5.15
CA ASN A 363 0.66 -10.76 -3.97
C ASN A 363 -0.23 -10.39 -2.78
N VAL A 364 -0.58 -9.11 -2.62
CA VAL A 364 -1.42 -8.62 -1.52
C VAL A 364 -2.86 -8.36 -1.93
N LEU A 365 -3.12 -8.15 -3.23
CA LEU A 365 -4.39 -7.66 -3.76
C LEU A 365 -5.60 -8.50 -3.30
N HIS A 366 -5.51 -9.82 -3.42
CA HIS A 366 -6.65 -10.71 -3.19
C HIS A 366 -7.16 -10.72 -1.75
N ARG A 367 -6.27 -10.89 -0.75
CA ARG A 367 -6.68 -11.00 0.66
C ARG A 367 -6.60 -9.66 1.41
N GLY A 368 -5.59 -8.83 1.09
CA GLY A 368 -5.30 -7.61 1.85
C GLY A 368 -5.91 -6.35 1.26
N VAL A 369 -6.41 -6.37 0.03
CA VAL A 369 -6.96 -5.16 -0.63
C VAL A 369 -8.43 -5.33 -0.98
N ILE A 370 -8.78 -6.31 -1.82
CA ILE A 370 -10.15 -6.48 -2.35
C ILE A 370 -11.23 -6.45 -1.26
N PRO A 371 -11.12 -7.19 -0.13
CA PRO A 371 -12.18 -7.22 0.89
C PRO A 371 -12.41 -5.88 1.61
N HIS A 372 -11.45 -4.96 1.54
CA HIS A 372 -11.51 -3.68 2.24
C HIS A 372 -11.85 -2.50 1.30
N LEU A 373 -11.99 -2.76 0.00
CA LEU A 373 -12.45 -1.74 -0.95
C LEU A 373 -13.97 -1.53 -0.81
N THR A 374 -14.40 -0.28 -0.88
CA THR A 374 -15.83 0.10 -0.86
C THR A 374 -16.55 -0.32 -2.14
N ARG A 375 -15.86 -0.28 -3.28
CA ARG A 375 -16.35 -0.74 -4.58
C ARG A 375 -15.23 -1.50 -5.32
N PRO A 376 -15.10 -2.82 -5.08
CA PRO A 376 -14.03 -3.63 -5.66
C PRO A 376 -14.07 -3.69 -7.19
N ILE A 377 -15.23 -3.49 -7.81
CA ILE A 377 -15.35 -3.44 -9.28
C ILE A 377 -14.45 -2.36 -9.91
N LEU A 378 -14.09 -1.29 -9.20
CA LEU A 378 -13.30 -0.19 -9.75
C LEU A 378 -11.86 -0.55 -10.11
N ILE A 379 -11.33 -1.69 -9.62
CA ILE A 379 -10.00 -2.17 -10.00
C ILE A 379 -10.03 -3.10 -11.22
N MET A 380 -11.22 -3.36 -11.81
CA MET A 380 -11.40 -4.33 -12.88
C MET A 380 -10.52 -4.06 -14.10
N ASP A 381 -10.38 -2.81 -14.53
CA ASP A 381 -9.61 -2.46 -15.73
C ASP A 381 -8.12 -2.79 -15.52
N TRP A 382 -7.60 -2.49 -14.33
CA TRP A 382 -6.23 -2.78 -13.96
C TRP A 382 -5.98 -4.29 -13.83
N VAL A 383 -6.91 -5.01 -13.20
CA VAL A 383 -6.81 -6.49 -13.06
C VAL A 383 -6.92 -7.16 -14.43
N SER A 384 -7.86 -6.74 -15.27
CA SER A 384 -8.06 -7.27 -16.62
C SER A 384 -6.83 -7.03 -17.49
N SER A 385 -6.27 -5.81 -17.47
CA SER A 385 -5.00 -5.50 -18.15
C SER A 385 -3.84 -6.36 -17.63
N SER A 386 -3.79 -6.64 -16.32
CA SER A 386 -2.77 -7.51 -15.73
C SER A 386 -2.92 -8.98 -16.17
N VAL A 387 -4.16 -9.48 -16.30
CA VAL A 387 -4.45 -10.79 -16.88
C VAL A 387 -4.06 -10.79 -18.36
N ASP A 388 -4.39 -9.73 -19.08
CA ASP A 388 -4.13 -9.62 -20.52
C ASP A 388 -2.65 -9.53 -20.89
N HIS A 389 -1.83 -9.00 -19.98
CA HIS A 389 -0.37 -8.99 -20.10
C HIS A 389 0.23 -10.41 -20.15
N GLY A 390 -0.45 -11.40 -19.57
CA GLY A 390 0.00 -12.78 -19.58
C GLY A 390 1.22 -13.05 -18.68
N GLY A 391 1.83 -14.22 -18.88
CA GLY A 391 2.97 -14.70 -18.10
C GLY A 391 2.70 -14.76 -16.59
N THR A 392 3.73 -14.57 -15.77
CA THR A 392 3.61 -14.64 -14.30
C THR A 392 2.67 -13.59 -13.70
N VAL A 393 2.60 -12.39 -14.30
CA VAL A 393 1.71 -11.31 -13.84
C VAL A 393 0.26 -11.75 -14.03
N GLY A 394 -0.10 -12.19 -15.24
CA GLY A 394 -1.46 -12.63 -15.53
C GLY A 394 -1.90 -13.83 -14.69
N LEU A 395 -0.99 -14.78 -14.44
CA LEU A 395 -1.27 -15.93 -13.58
C LEU A 395 -1.59 -15.55 -12.13
N LEU A 396 -0.89 -14.56 -11.57
CA LEU A 396 -1.21 -14.05 -10.24
C LEU A 396 -2.51 -13.24 -10.26
N ALA A 397 -2.76 -12.48 -11.33
CA ALA A 397 -3.96 -11.68 -11.52
C ALA A 397 -5.24 -12.53 -11.66
N LEU A 398 -5.15 -13.75 -12.19
CA LEU A 398 -6.29 -14.69 -12.29
C LEU A 398 -7.00 -14.90 -10.94
N ASN A 399 -6.25 -14.91 -9.84
CA ASN A 399 -6.87 -15.09 -8.53
C ASN A 399 -7.68 -13.86 -8.10
N ALA A 400 -7.21 -12.65 -8.41
CA ALA A 400 -7.97 -11.43 -8.17
C ALA A 400 -9.17 -11.33 -9.12
N LEU A 401 -8.99 -11.69 -10.39
CA LEU A 401 -10.07 -11.74 -11.39
C LEU A 401 -11.18 -12.69 -10.95
N PHE A 402 -10.82 -13.90 -10.49
CA PHE A 402 -11.81 -14.87 -10.03
C PHE A 402 -12.67 -14.35 -8.88
N THR A 403 -12.08 -13.68 -7.90
CA THR A 403 -12.84 -13.05 -6.81
C THR A 403 -13.79 -11.98 -7.34
N LEU A 404 -13.34 -11.14 -8.26
CA LEU A 404 -14.19 -10.15 -8.91
C LEU A 404 -15.35 -10.79 -9.69
N MET A 405 -15.09 -11.90 -10.39
CA MET A 405 -16.13 -12.65 -11.11
C MET A 405 -17.14 -13.30 -10.15
N LYS A 406 -16.65 -13.94 -9.08
CA LYS A 406 -17.47 -14.73 -8.15
C LYS A 406 -18.28 -13.87 -7.18
N GLU A 407 -17.64 -12.86 -6.58
CA GLU A 407 -18.22 -12.07 -5.47
C GLU A 407 -18.78 -10.73 -5.93
N TYR A 408 -18.31 -10.20 -7.06
CA TYR A 408 -18.70 -8.87 -7.55
C TYR A 408 -19.29 -8.90 -8.96
N ASN A 409 -19.68 -10.10 -9.44
CA ASN A 409 -20.38 -10.35 -10.70
C ASN A 409 -19.70 -9.67 -11.91
N LEU A 410 -18.37 -9.65 -11.92
CA LEU A 410 -17.60 -9.14 -13.05
C LEU A 410 -17.67 -10.13 -14.22
N ASP A 411 -18.13 -9.67 -15.39
CA ASP A 411 -18.06 -10.43 -16.63
C ASP A 411 -16.73 -10.17 -17.35
N TYR A 412 -15.91 -11.21 -17.50
CA TYR A 412 -14.66 -11.15 -18.25
C TYR A 412 -14.80 -11.86 -19.61
N PRO A 413 -14.72 -11.12 -20.74
CA PRO A 413 -14.92 -11.68 -22.07
C PRO A 413 -13.95 -12.82 -22.39
N SER A 414 -14.46 -13.87 -23.03
CA SER A 414 -13.66 -14.98 -23.55
C SER A 414 -12.72 -15.64 -22.53
N PHE A 415 -13.13 -15.67 -21.25
CA PHE A 415 -12.34 -16.17 -20.12
C PHE A 415 -11.60 -17.50 -20.41
N TYR A 416 -12.30 -18.51 -20.91
CA TYR A 416 -11.70 -19.82 -21.17
C TYR A 416 -10.65 -19.81 -22.28
N THR A 417 -10.75 -18.90 -23.27
CA THR A 417 -9.68 -18.77 -24.28
C THR A 417 -8.41 -18.19 -23.67
N ARG A 418 -8.54 -17.26 -22.71
CA ARG A 418 -7.41 -16.69 -21.98
C ARG A 418 -6.81 -17.72 -21.03
N LEU A 419 -7.66 -18.42 -20.28
CA LEU A 419 -7.24 -19.55 -19.43
C LEU A 419 -6.47 -20.61 -20.23
N TYR A 420 -6.94 -20.93 -21.44
CA TYR A 420 -6.25 -21.85 -22.35
C TYR A 420 -4.88 -21.30 -22.78
N GLY A 421 -4.80 -19.99 -23.07
CA GLY A 421 -3.55 -19.30 -23.41
C GLY A 421 -2.49 -19.35 -22.31
N PHE A 422 -2.89 -19.38 -21.03
CA PHE A 422 -1.98 -19.54 -19.90
C PHE A 422 -1.38 -20.94 -19.76
N LEU A 423 -1.91 -21.95 -20.44
CA LEU A 423 -1.33 -23.29 -20.44
C LEU A 423 -0.15 -23.37 -21.42
N ASP A 424 0.98 -22.81 -21.01
CA ASP A 424 2.26 -22.90 -21.71
C ASP A 424 3.24 -23.86 -21.01
N ARG A 425 4.41 -24.04 -21.62
CA ARG A 425 5.49 -24.87 -21.06
C ARG A 425 6.07 -24.26 -19.78
N ASP A 426 6.13 -22.94 -19.70
CA ASP A 426 6.81 -22.22 -18.63
C ASP A 426 6.02 -22.29 -17.31
N VAL A 427 4.69 -22.34 -17.37
CA VAL A 427 3.80 -22.49 -16.22
C VAL A 427 4.11 -23.72 -15.39
N LEU A 428 4.55 -24.81 -16.03
CA LEU A 428 4.93 -26.03 -15.34
C LEU A 428 6.20 -25.88 -14.50
N HIS A 429 7.04 -24.89 -14.79
CA HIS A 429 8.27 -24.59 -14.06
C HIS A 429 8.11 -23.48 -13.01
N LEU A 430 6.96 -22.79 -12.97
CA LEU A 430 6.73 -21.70 -12.03
C LEU A 430 6.56 -22.18 -10.59
N LYS A 431 7.07 -21.37 -9.65
CA LYS A 431 6.92 -21.59 -8.19
C LYS A 431 5.45 -21.66 -7.76
N HIS A 432 4.56 -20.88 -8.41
CA HIS A 432 3.15 -20.77 -8.04
C HIS A 432 2.22 -21.69 -8.85
N ARG A 433 2.75 -22.69 -9.57
CA ARG A 433 1.99 -23.60 -10.45
C ARG A 433 0.83 -24.31 -9.75
N ALA A 434 1.01 -24.76 -8.50
CA ALA A 434 -0.02 -25.47 -7.75
C ALA A 434 -1.29 -24.62 -7.55
N ARG A 435 -1.12 -23.32 -7.27
CA ARG A 435 -2.24 -22.39 -7.10
C ARG A 435 -3.00 -22.20 -8.41
N PHE A 436 -2.27 -22.06 -9.51
CA PHE A 436 -2.86 -21.91 -10.83
C PHE A 436 -3.66 -23.16 -11.25
N PHE A 437 -3.11 -24.36 -11.06
CA PHE A 437 -3.82 -25.59 -11.42
C PHE A 437 -5.03 -25.87 -10.52
N ARG A 438 -4.99 -25.52 -9.23
CA ARG A 438 -6.18 -25.58 -8.36
C ARG A 438 -7.30 -24.67 -8.89
N LEU A 439 -6.98 -23.43 -9.28
CA LEU A 439 -7.96 -22.51 -9.88
C LEU A 439 -8.45 -23.04 -11.24
N THR A 440 -7.57 -23.58 -12.06
CA THR A 440 -7.93 -24.15 -13.37
C THR A 440 -8.88 -25.34 -13.20
N GLU A 441 -8.65 -26.22 -12.22
CA GLU A 441 -9.55 -27.35 -11.94
C GLU A 441 -10.93 -26.86 -11.50
N LEU A 442 -10.97 -25.81 -10.67
CA LEU A 442 -12.21 -25.16 -10.26
C LEU A 442 -12.96 -24.53 -11.43
N PHE A 443 -12.26 -23.88 -12.36
CA PHE A 443 -12.89 -23.28 -13.55
C PHE A 443 -13.43 -24.34 -14.51
N LEU A 444 -12.71 -25.45 -14.67
CA LEU A 444 -13.11 -26.56 -15.53
C LEU A 444 -14.11 -27.52 -14.86
N SER A 445 -14.37 -27.39 -13.56
CA SER A 445 -15.45 -28.14 -12.89
C SER A 445 -16.84 -27.56 -13.12
N SER A 446 -16.96 -26.43 -13.84
CA SER A 446 -18.25 -25.86 -14.19
C SER A 446 -19.06 -26.81 -15.07
N THR A 447 -20.33 -27.02 -14.72
CA THR A 447 -21.26 -27.94 -15.40
C THR A 447 -21.71 -27.42 -16.77
N HIS A 448 -21.60 -26.12 -17.02
CA HIS A 448 -22.08 -25.46 -18.24
C HIS A 448 -21.03 -25.42 -19.38
N LEU A 449 -19.97 -26.23 -19.28
CA LEU A 449 -18.91 -26.25 -20.27
C LEU A 449 -19.16 -27.27 -21.38
N PRO A 450 -19.01 -26.88 -22.66
CA PRO A 450 -19.14 -27.82 -23.76
C PRO A 450 -17.98 -28.83 -23.73
N ALA A 451 -18.27 -30.10 -24.01
CA ALA A 451 -17.29 -31.19 -23.96
C ALA A 451 -16.07 -30.91 -24.85
N ASN A 452 -16.26 -30.31 -26.02
CA ASN A 452 -15.16 -29.94 -26.94
C ASN A 452 -14.16 -28.96 -26.33
N LEU A 453 -14.63 -28.02 -25.49
CA LEU A 453 -13.76 -27.08 -24.79
C LEU A 453 -12.91 -27.85 -23.79
N VAL A 454 -13.52 -28.67 -22.93
CA VAL A 454 -12.78 -29.47 -21.94
C VAL A 454 -11.80 -30.43 -22.62
N ALA A 455 -12.17 -31.04 -23.75
CA ALA A 455 -11.29 -31.89 -24.56
C ALA A 455 -10.01 -31.15 -24.99
N SER A 456 -10.14 -29.89 -25.42
CA SER A 456 -9.00 -29.07 -25.84
C SER A 456 -8.00 -28.83 -24.70
N PHE A 457 -8.51 -28.61 -23.48
CA PHE A 457 -7.70 -28.46 -22.27
C PHE A 457 -6.99 -29.76 -21.91
N VAL A 458 -7.72 -30.88 -21.83
CA VAL A 458 -7.14 -32.19 -21.52
C VAL A 458 -6.03 -32.55 -22.50
N LYS A 459 -6.29 -32.42 -23.81
CA LYS A 459 -5.28 -32.69 -24.86
C LYS A 459 -4.04 -31.82 -24.71
N ARG A 460 -4.20 -30.52 -24.39
CA ARG A 460 -3.06 -29.62 -24.17
C ARG A 460 -2.27 -30.03 -22.92
N LEU A 461 -2.93 -30.34 -21.81
CA LEU A 461 -2.28 -30.78 -20.58
C LEU A 461 -1.51 -32.10 -20.77
N SER A 462 -2.09 -33.09 -21.46
CA SER A 462 -1.42 -34.35 -21.79
C SER A 462 -0.20 -34.15 -22.69
N ARG A 463 -0.23 -33.16 -23.59
CA ARG A 463 0.95 -32.82 -24.41
C ARG A 463 2.02 -32.13 -23.57
N LEU A 464 1.63 -31.21 -22.70
CA LEU A 464 2.56 -30.51 -21.80
C LEU A 464 3.21 -31.47 -20.80
N SER A 465 2.50 -32.52 -20.35
CA SER A 465 3.06 -33.51 -19.41
C SER A 465 4.23 -34.31 -19.99
N LEU A 466 4.36 -34.44 -21.31
CA LEU A 466 5.48 -35.17 -21.94
C LEU A 466 6.84 -34.50 -21.69
N ASN A 467 6.85 -33.17 -21.56
CA ASN A 467 8.06 -32.38 -21.33
C ASN A 467 8.10 -31.80 -19.91
N ALA A 468 7.18 -32.21 -19.04
CA ALA A 468 7.03 -31.65 -17.70
C ALA A 468 8.03 -32.27 -16.70
N PRO A 469 8.46 -31.52 -15.68
CA PRO A 469 9.22 -32.10 -14.58
C PRO A 469 8.37 -33.11 -13.80
N PRO A 470 8.96 -34.14 -13.16
CA PRO A 470 8.20 -35.17 -12.43
C PRO A 470 7.21 -34.59 -11.40
N ALA A 471 7.61 -33.52 -10.71
CA ALA A 471 6.77 -32.82 -9.75
C ALA A 471 5.49 -32.20 -10.35
N ALA A 472 5.51 -31.81 -11.62
CA ALA A 472 4.32 -31.32 -12.32
C ALA A 472 3.48 -32.49 -12.87
N VAL A 473 4.10 -33.57 -13.34
CA VAL A 473 3.39 -34.77 -13.84
C VAL A 473 2.49 -35.38 -12.77
N ILE A 474 2.97 -35.45 -11.52
CA ILE A 474 2.20 -35.95 -10.36
C ILE A 474 0.88 -35.16 -10.14
N MET A 475 0.83 -33.89 -10.55
CA MET A 475 -0.36 -33.05 -10.48
C MET A 475 -1.23 -33.17 -11.74
N LEU A 476 -0.61 -33.19 -12.92
CA LEU A 476 -1.31 -33.23 -14.20
C LEU A 476 -2.06 -34.54 -14.45
N ILE A 477 -1.52 -35.69 -14.05
CA ILE A 477 -2.17 -36.98 -14.29
C ILE A 477 -3.50 -37.08 -13.50
N PRO A 478 -3.55 -36.85 -12.18
CA PRO A 478 -4.82 -36.82 -11.45
C PRO A 478 -5.79 -35.75 -11.98
N PHE A 479 -5.28 -34.57 -12.35
CA PHE A 479 -6.10 -33.50 -12.94
C PHE A 479 -6.79 -33.98 -14.23
N THR A 480 -6.02 -34.54 -15.17
CA THR A 480 -6.55 -35.03 -16.45
C THR A 480 -7.52 -36.20 -16.25
N TYR A 481 -7.22 -37.13 -15.33
CA TYR A 481 -8.13 -38.20 -14.95
C TYR A 481 -9.45 -37.66 -14.38
N ASN A 482 -9.41 -36.69 -13.46
CA ASN A 482 -10.61 -36.08 -12.88
C ASN A 482 -11.48 -35.43 -13.95
N MET A 483 -10.88 -34.76 -14.93
CA MET A 483 -11.61 -34.17 -16.06
C MET A 483 -12.28 -35.23 -16.95
N LEU A 484 -11.55 -36.30 -17.30
CA LEU A 484 -12.10 -37.39 -18.12
C LEU A 484 -13.22 -38.14 -17.40
N ARG A 485 -13.09 -38.36 -16.08
CA ARG A 485 -14.12 -39.00 -15.26
C ARG A 485 -15.41 -38.18 -15.19
N ARG A 486 -15.31 -36.84 -15.15
CA ARG A 486 -16.47 -35.94 -15.11
C ARG A 486 -17.19 -35.83 -16.46
N HIS A 487 -16.48 -36.05 -17.58
CA HIS A 487 -17.03 -35.93 -18.93
C HIS A 487 -16.87 -37.24 -19.71
N PRO A 488 -17.80 -38.20 -19.58
CA PRO A 488 -17.70 -39.52 -20.23
C PRO A 488 -17.53 -39.47 -21.76
N ALA A 489 -18.05 -38.44 -22.43
CA ALA A 489 -17.86 -38.21 -23.86
C ALA A 489 -16.37 -38.10 -24.27
N LEU A 490 -15.50 -37.71 -23.33
CA LEU A 490 -14.06 -37.60 -23.55
C LEU A 490 -13.32 -38.94 -23.43
N MET A 491 -13.98 -40.01 -22.98
CA MET A 491 -13.38 -41.34 -22.86
C MET A 491 -12.91 -41.88 -24.22
N ALA A 492 -13.56 -41.44 -25.30
CA ALA A 492 -13.14 -41.67 -26.67
C ALA A 492 -11.70 -41.19 -26.97
N MET A 493 -11.12 -40.30 -26.15
CA MET A 493 -9.71 -39.90 -26.29
C MET A 493 -8.71 -40.94 -25.74
N ILE A 494 -9.15 -41.81 -24.83
CA ILE A 494 -8.35 -42.94 -24.33
C ILE A 494 -8.58 -44.16 -25.22
N HIS A 495 -9.84 -44.44 -25.55
CA HIS A 495 -10.24 -45.65 -26.27
C HIS A 495 -11.23 -45.29 -27.38
N ARG A 496 -10.79 -45.40 -28.63
CA ARG A 496 -11.66 -45.30 -29.81
C ARG A 496 -12.02 -46.70 -30.28
N ASN A 497 -13.31 -47.00 -30.32
CA ASN A 497 -13.83 -48.19 -30.99
C ASN A 497 -14.08 -47.84 -32.45
N ASP A 498 -13.08 -48.04 -33.29
CA ASP A 498 -13.17 -47.76 -34.73
C ASP A 498 -14.22 -48.65 -35.44
N ASP A 499 -14.66 -49.74 -34.79
CA ASP A 499 -15.63 -50.72 -35.30
C ASP A 499 -17.10 -50.25 -35.32
N LEU A 500 -17.42 -49.06 -34.82
CA LEU A 500 -18.78 -48.49 -34.87
C LEU A 500 -18.96 -47.40 -35.94
N SER A 501 -17.94 -47.15 -36.76
CA SER A 501 -17.94 -46.12 -37.82
C SER A 501 -18.65 -46.53 -39.13
N GLY A 502 -19.53 -47.54 -39.08
CA GLY A 502 -20.35 -48.00 -40.20
C GLY A 502 -21.85 -47.65 -40.12
N ALA A 503 -22.33 -47.02 -39.05
CA ALA A 503 -23.74 -46.67 -38.91
C ALA A 503 -23.90 -45.24 -38.38
N ASP A 504 -24.30 -44.34 -39.28
CA ASP A 504 -24.94 -43.05 -39.05
C ASP A 504 -24.70 -42.35 -37.71
N CYS A 505 -23.66 -41.53 -37.65
CA CYS A 505 -23.65 -40.38 -36.76
C CYS A 505 -22.99 -39.21 -37.49
N GLY A 506 -23.77 -38.15 -37.74
CA GLY A 506 -23.40 -37.01 -38.58
C GLY A 506 -22.12 -36.30 -38.12
N MET A 507 -20.97 -36.73 -38.65
CA MET A 507 -19.66 -36.09 -38.50
C MET A 507 -19.37 -35.14 -39.67
N SER A 508 -20.34 -34.30 -40.07
CA SER A 508 -20.11 -33.23 -41.07
C SER A 508 -19.82 -31.85 -40.47
N SER A 509 -19.83 -31.68 -39.14
CA SER A 509 -19.70 -30.35 -38.51
C SER A 509 -18.46 -30.13 -37.65
N ILE A 510 -17.49 -31.06 -37.61
CA ILE A 510 -16.29 -30.94 -36.76
C ILE A 510 -15.04 -30.72 -37.62
N LEU A 511 -14.97 -29.59 -38.32
CA LEU A 511 -13.71 -28.96 -38.71
C LEU A 511 -13.90 -27.43 -38.78
N PRO A 512 -13.36 -26.64 -37.84
CA PRO A 512 -13.06 -25.25 -38.11
C PRO A 512 -11.59 -25.14 -38.53
N VAL A 513 -11.40 -24.82 -39.82
CA VAL A 513 -10.61 -23.69 -40.32
C VAL A 513 -9.80 -22.97 -39.23
N TRP A 514 -8.57 -23.39 -38.95
CA TRP A 514 -7.50 -22.57 -38.37
C TRP A 514 -6.13 -23.21 -38.67
N LEU A 515 -5.65 -23.03 -39.89
CA LEU A 515 -4.22 -22.94 -40.17
C LEU A 515 -3.99 -21.68 -41.00
N PRO A 516 -3.15 -20.72 -40.56
CA PRO A 516 -2.66 -19.70 -41.47
C PRO A 516 -1.70 -20.37 -42.45
N SER A 517 -2.03 -20.26 -43.74
CA SER A 517 -1.24 -20.75 -44.86
C SER A 517 0.17 -20.15 -44.85
N LEU A 518 1.19 -20.98 -44.63
CA LEU A 518 2.58 -20.69 -44.99
C LEU A 518 2.87 -21.36 -46.34
N PRO A 519 3.29 -20.62 -47.38
CA PRO A 519 3.55 -21.19 -48.69
C PRO A 519 4.88 -21.98 -48.69
N LEU A 520 4.79 -23.26 -49.05
CA LEU A 520 5.93 -24.13 -49.34
C LEU A 520 6.59 -23.67 -50.66
N LEU A 521 7.74 -23.00 -50.52
CA LEU A 521 8.75 -22.88 -51.57
C LEU A 521 9.53 -24.20 -51.62
N HIS A 522 9.32 -25.01 -52.66
CA HIS A 522 10.35 -25.91 -53.21
C HIS A 522 9.91 -26.48 -54.58
N SER A 523 10.34 -25.81 -55.65
CA SER A 523 10.58 -26.46 -56.95
C SER A 523 11.51 -25.55 -57.76
N HIS A 524 12.80 -25.83 -57.72
CA HIS A 524 13.75 -25.69 -58.84
C HIS A 524 15.16 -25.95 -58.30
N LEU A 525 15.66 -27.16 -58.51
CA LEU A 525 17.09 -27.47 -58.57
C LEU A 525 17.23 -28.86 -59.21
N LEU A 526 18.10 -28.95 -60.22
CA LEU A 526 18.38 -30.04 -61.18
C LEU A 526 17.53 -29.90 -62.47
N THR A 527 18.05 -29.61 -63.66
CA THR A 527 19.42 -29.73 -64.21
C THR A 527 19.49 -29.01 -65.56
N ALA A 528 20.70 -28.59 -65.97
CA ALA A 528 21.13 -27.97 -67.24
C ALA A 528 21.06 -26.44 -67.32
#